data_AF-A0A945QUZ6-F1
#
_entry.id   AF-A0A945QUZ6-F1
#
_cell.length_a   1.000
_cell.length_b   1.000
_cell.length_c   1.000
_cell.angle_alpha   90.00
_cell.angle_beta   90.00
_cell.angle_gamma   90.00
#
_symmetry.space_group_name_H-M   'P 1'
#
loop_
_entity.id
_entity.type
_entity.pdbx_description
1 polymer ?
#
loop_
_entity_poly.entity_id
_entity_poly.type
_entity_poly.pdbx_seq_one_letter_code
_entity_poly.pdbx_strand_id
1 'polypeptide(L)' 'MGIFESCAYGRRVEVPQKDCSHPLLRWREQAGLALLAAIPWPYGEWLEAEDRRLGRVRLTV' A
#
# COMPACT_ATOMS: atom_id res chain seq x y z
N MET A 1 11.66 3.11 7.96
CA MET A 1 11.48 1.95 7.05
C MET A 1 12.07 0.63 7.55
N GLY A 2 12.95 0.64 8.56
CA GLY A 2 13.67 -0.58 9.00
C GLY A 2 12.79 -1.79 9.32
N ILE A 3 11.65 -1.60 9.99
CA ILE A 3 10.71 -2.71 10.27
C ILE A 3 10.21 -3.35 8.97
N PHE A 4 9.66 -2.56 8.04
CA PHE A 4 9.17 -3.09 6.77
C PHE A 4 10.27 -3.78 5.95
N GLU A 5 11.47 -3.19 5.90
CA GLU A 5 12.60 -3.79 5.17
C GLU A 5 13.05 -5.10 5.82
N SER A 6 13.12 -5.16 7.16
CA SER A 6 13.46 -6.40 7.87
C SER A 6 12.43 -7.50 7.66
N CYS A 7 11.14 -7.17 7.65
CA CYS A 7 10.07 -8.13 7.40
C CYS A 7 10.05 -8.59 5.93
N ALA A 8 10.23 -7.67 4.98
CA ALA A 8 10.16 -7.99 3.56
C ALA A 8 11.33 -8.88 3.09
N TYR A 9 12.54 -8.66 3.62
CA TYR A 9 13.74 -9.38 3.18
C TYR A 9 14.31 -10.34 4.24
N GLY A 10 13.68 -10.46 5.40
CA GLY A 10 14.11 -11.39 6.46
C GLY A 10 15.50 -11.09 7.04
N ARG A 11 15.93 -9.82 7.06
CA ARG A 11 17.28 -9.45 7.52
C ARG A 11 17.27 -8.35 8.56
N ARG A 12 18.32 -8.32 9.38
CA ARG A 12 18.58 -7.19 10.28
C ARG A 12 18.90 -5.94 9.45
N VAL A 13 18.33 -4.81 9.85
CA VAL A 13 18.57 -3.51 9.22
C VAL A 13 19.33 -2.64 10.21
N GLU A 14 20.46 -2.10 9.77
CA GLU A 14 21.25 -1.13 10.55
C GLU A 14 20.57 0.23 10.57
N VAL A 15 20.70 0.93 11.68
CA VAL A 15 20.18 2.28 11.88
C VAL A 15 21.32 3.26 12.15
N PRO A 16 21.30 4.48 11.55
CA PRO A 16 20.24 4.99 10.67
C PRO A 16 20.26 4.32 9.28
N GLN A 17 19.07 4.01 8.77
CA GLN A 17 18.91 3.37 7.47
C GLN A 17 19.22 4.38 6.35
N LYS A 18 20.14 4.04 5.44
CA LYS A 18 20.57 4.93 4.34
C LYS A 18 19.47 5.24 3.34
N ASP A 19 18.62 4.26 3.03
CA ASP A 19 17.50 4.42 2.10
C ASP A 19 16.18 4.06 2.81
N CYS A 20 15.29 5.05 2.92
CA CYS A 20 13.98 4.93 3.54
C CYS A 20 12.84 4.84 2.51
N SER A 21 13.10 4.34 1.31
CA SER A 21 12.05 4.02 0.34
C SER A 21 11.19 2.84 0.80
N HIS A 22 9.90 2.84 0.46
CA HIS A 22 8.98 1.79 0.86
C HIS A 22 9.27 0.46 0.11
N PRO A 23 9.58 -0.67 0.78
CA PRO A 23 9.91 -1.93 0.12
C PRO A 23 8.88 -2.38 -0.91
N LEU A 24 7.58 -2.22 -0.62
CA LEU A 24 6.52 -2.54 -1.58
C LEU A 24 6.62 -1.70 -2.87
N LEU A 25 6.91 -0.40 -2.77
CA LEU A 25 7.01 0.46 -3.95
C LEU A 25 8.25 0.11 -4.77
N ARG A 26 9.39 -0.11 -4.09
CA ARG A 26 10.64 -0.58 -4.73
C ARG A 26 10.42 -1.91 -5.46
N TRP A 27 9.74 -2.86 -4.82
CA TRP A 27 9.43 -4.15 -5.43
C TRP A 27 8.51 -4.01 -6.65
N ARG A 28 7.48 -3.16 -6.59
CA ARG A 28 6.58 -2.91 -7.73
C ARG A 28 7.35 -2.37 -8.93
N GLU A 29 8.22 -1.38 -8.71
CA GLU A 29 9.07 -0.80 -9.76
C GLU A 29 9.97 -1.86 -10.40
N GLN A 30 10.66 -2.68 -9.58
CA GLN A 30 11.51 -3.77 -10.07
C GLN A 30 10.74 -4.84 -10.84
N ALA A 31 9.49 -5.11 -10.45
CA ALA A 31 8.61 -6.06 -11.13
C ALA A 31 7.92 -5.48 -12.38
N GLY A 32 8.17 -4.21 -12.73
CA GLY A 32 7.51 -3.53 -13.85
C GLY A 32 6.01 -3.26 -13.60
N LEU A 33 5.58 -3.24 -12.34
CA LEU A 33 4.20 -2.95 -11.95
C LEU A 33 4.00 -1.45 -11.76
N ALA A 34 2.90 -0.92 -12.29
CA ALA A 34 2.52 0.48 -12.11
C ALA A 34 2.38 0.84 -10.61
N LEU A 35 2.51 2.11 -10.24
CA LEU A 35 2.25 2.55 -8.88
C LEU A 35 0.80 2.26 -8.47
N LEU A 36 0.55 2.06 -7.18
CA LEU A 36 -0.84 1.99 -6.70
C LEU A 36 -1.50 3.35 -6.90
N ALA A 37 -2.72 3.33 -7.44
CA ALA A 37 -3.54 4.53 -7.50
C ALA A 37 -3.79 5.05 -6.08
N ALA A 38 -3.81 6.37 -5.90
CA ALA A 38 -4.19 6.96 -4.63
C ALA A 38 -5.63 6.54 -4.28
N ILE A 39 -5.82 6.08 -3.06
CA ILE A 39 -7.12 5.71 -2.51
C ILE A 39 -7.56 6.86 -1.58
N PRO A 40 -8.86 7.20 -1.50
CA PRO A 40 -9.34 8.18 -0.53
C PRO A 40 -8.91 7.82 0.90
N TRP A 41 -8.47 8.82 1.65
CA TRP A 41 -8.06 8.67 3.05
C TRP A 41 -9.25 8.75 4.03
N PRO A 42 -10.26 9.63 3.83
CA PRO A 42 -11.41 9.66 4.71
C PRO A 42 -12.16 8.33 4.66
N TYR A 43 -12.46 7.76 5.82
CA TYR A 43 -13.06 6.43 5.90
C TYR A 43 -14.36 6.30 5.12
N GLY A 44 -15.23 7.32 5.14
CA GLY A 44 -16.48 7.32 4.38
C GLY A 44 -16.24 7.26 2.87
N GLU A 45 -15.36 8.11 2.35
CA GLU A 45 -15.00 8.13 0.92
C GLU A 45 -14.29 6.84 0.50
N TRP A 46 -13.43 6.30 1.36
CA TRP A 46 -12.79 5.02 1.15
C TRP A 46 -13.83 3.90 1.04
N LEU A 47 -14.79 3.86 1.98
CA LEU A 47 -15.81 2.83 2.03
C LEU A 47 -16.72 2.87 0.80
N GLU A 48 -17.14 4.06 0.37
CA GLU A 48 -17.94 4.22 -0.86
C GLU A 48 -17.18 3.80 -2.12
N ALA A 49 -15.90 4.20 -2.23
CA ALA A 49 -15.05 3.80 -3.34
C ALA A 49 -14.83 2.28 -3.35
N GLU A 50 -14.65 1.68 -2.18
CA GLU A 50 -14.43 0.25 -2.02
C GLU A 50 -15.71 -0.57 -2.28
N ASP A 51 -16.87 -0.10 -1.83
CA ASP A 51 -18.17 -0.71 -2.15
C ASP A 51 -18.43 -0.69 -3.66
N ARG A 52 -18.08 0.41 -4.34
CA ARG A 52 -18.13 0.49 -5.81
C ARG A 52 -17.16 -0.50 -6.47
N ARG A 53 -15.91 -0.59 -5.98
CA ARG A 53 -14.89 -1.54 -6.49
C ARG A 53 -15.34 -2.99 -6.34
N LEU A 54 -16.05 -3.31 -5.26
CA LEU A 54 -16.55 -4.65 -4.93
C LEU A 54 -17.92 -4.95 -5.53
N GLY A 55 -18.58 -3.99 -6.20
CA GLY A 55 -19.93 -4.16 -6.76
C GLY A 55 -21.03 -4.27 -5.70
N ARG A 56 -20.78 -3.80 -4.47
CA ARG A 56 -21.75 -3.79 -3.38
C ARG A 56 -22.65 -2.58 -3.53
N VAL A 57 -23.63 -2.67 -4.41
CA VAL A 57 -24.66 -1.62 -4.53
C VAL A 57 -25.57 -1.73 -3.31
N ARG A 58 -25.55 -0.71 -2.44
CA ARG A 58 -26.53 -0.59 -1.36
C ARG A 58 -27.87 -0.26 -2.01
N LEU A 59 -28.72 -1.27 -2.19
CA LEU A 59 -30.12 -1.06 -2.54
C LEU A 59 -30.80 -0.45 -1.32
N THR A 60 -30.92 0.87 -1.29
CA THR A 60 -31.82 1.54 -0.36
C THR A 60 -33.25 1.24 -0.83
N VAL A 61 -33.95 0.36 -0.11
CA VAL A 61 -35.40 0.17 -0.22
C VAL A 61 -36.10 1.24 0.61
#